data_AF-K9E7R9-F1
#
_entry.id   AF-K9E7R9-F1
#
_cell.length_a   1.000
_cell.length_b   1.000
_cell.length_c   1.000
_cell.angle_alpha   90.00
_cell.angle_beta   90.00
_cell.angle_gamma   90.00
#
_symmetry.space_group_name_H-M   'P 1'
#
loop_
_entity.id
_entity.type
_entity.pdbx_description
1 polymer ?
#
loop_
_entity_poly.entity_id
_entity_poly.type
_entity_poly.pdbx_seq_one_letter_code
_entity_poly.pdbx_strand_id
1 'polypeptide(L)'
;MNNDFPILLAAFAAITLSTKFLPMVWLKNKNLSPKFKAWMNFIPVTIFAALVASDVFFVEDQVSFHLLENPLLIPSLIVLLVSVKTKNLIYAILTGVGSLFLFQVLL
;
A
#
# COMPACT_ATOMS: atom_id res chain seq x y z
N MET A 1 22.95 25.83 11.65
CA MET A 1 21.73 25.01 11.48
C MET A 1 20.72 25.90 10.77
N ASN A 2 20.43 25.62 9.50
CA ASN A 2 19.62 26.50 8.65
C ASN A 2 18.17 26.57 9.14
N ASN A 3 17.58 27.75 9.09
CA ASN A 3 16.18 28.01 9.47
C ASN A 3 15.15 27.35 8.51
N ASP A 4 15.61 26.66 7.47
CA ASP A 4 14.78 26.02 6.45
C ASP A 4 14.01 24.81 7.00
N PHE A 5 14.61 24.07 7.94
CA PHE A 5 14.01 22.86 8.50
C PHE A 5 12.65 23.13 9.18
N PRO A 6 12.51 24.08 10.13
CA PRO A 6 11.21 24.36 10.76
C PRO A 6 10.19 24.93 9.77
N ILE A 7 10.62 25.70 8.76
CA ILE A 7 9.73 26.25 7.72
C ILE A 7 9.17 25.12 6.85
N LEU A 8 10.02 24.19 6.40
CA LEU A 8 9.60 23.02 5.63
C LEU A 8 8.68 22.12 6.45
N LEU A 9 9.00 21.88 7.72
CA LEU A 9 8.16 21.09 8.61
C LEU A 9 6.76 21.71 8.77
N ALA A 10 6.69 23.03 9.01
CA ALA A 10 5.43 23.75 9.11
C ALA A 10 4.64 23.72 7.79
N ALA A 11 5.32 23.89 6.66
CA ALA A 11 4.69 23.82 5.34
C ALA A 11 4.11 22.43 5.04
N PHE A 12 4.88 21.35 5.27
CA PHE A 12 4.40 19.98 5.09
C PHE A 12 3.24 19.64 6.03
N ALA A 13 3.32 20.07 7.28
CA ALA A 13 2.22 19.90 8.24
C ALA A 13 0.95 20.61 7.75
N ALA A 14 1.07 21.88 7.33
CA ALA A 14 -0.06 22.66 6.81
C ALA A 14 -0.70 22.02 5.57
N ILE A 15 0.11 21.54 4.61
CA ILE A 15 -0.38 20.89 3.39
C ILE A 15 -1.08 19.55 3.71
N THR A 16 -0.49 18.74 4.59
CA THR A 16 -1.04 17.43 4.98
C THR A 16 -2.36 17.61 5.73
N LEU A 17 -2.40 18.55 6.67
CA LEU A 17 -3.60 18.91 7.41
C LEU A 17 -4.67 19.42 6.45
N SER A 18 -4.32 20.33 5.54
CA SER A 18 -5.26 20.86 4.55
C SER A 18 -5.84 19.74 3.68
N THR A 19 -4.99 18.90 3.07
CA THR A 19 -5.47 17.84 2.16
C THR A 19 -6.34 16.79 2.84
N LYS A 20 -6.09 16.47 4.13
CA LYS A 20 -6.87 15.46 4.88
C LYS A 20 -8.11 16.03 5.54
N PHE A 21 -8.00 17.21 6.16
CA PHE A 21 -9.10 17.82 6.92
C PHE A 21 -10.06 18.60 6.02
N LEU A 22 -9.59 19.14 4.90
CA LEU A 22 -10.45 19.88 3.97
C LEU A 22 -11.59 18.99 3.45
N PRO A 23 -11.37 17.78 2.90
CA PRO A 23 -12.47 16.89 2.52
C PRO A 23 -13.35 16.54 3.73
N MET A 24 -12.74 16.26 4.88
CA MET A 24 -13.45 15.81 6.08
C MET A 24 -14.44 16.86 6.59
N VAL A 25 -14.01 18.13 6.68
CA VAL A 25 -14.85 19.24 7.15
C VAL A 25 -15.90 19.63 6.11
N TRP A 26 -15.54 19.61 4.83
CA TRP A 26 -16.47 19.95 3.74
C TRP A 26 -17.59 18.91 3.56
N LEU A 27 -17.29 17.65 3.85
CA LEU A 27 -18.25 16.53 3.76
C LEU A 27 -19.03 16.31 5.07
N LYS A 28 -18.58 16.87 6.21
CA LYS A 28 -19.17 16.67 7.55
C LYS A 28 -20.66 17.00 7.64
N ASN A 29 -21.10 18.07 6.99
CA ASN A 29 -22.49 18.55 7.06
C ASN A 29 -23.33 18.17 5.83
N LYS A 30 -22.78 17.38 4.90
CA LYS A 30 -23.52 16.91 3.72
C LYS A 30 -24.00 15.49 3.97
N ASN A 31 -25.29 15.24 3.72
CA ASN A 31 -25.83 13.88 3.65
C ASN A 31 -25.21 13.17 2.45
N LEU A 32 -24.04 12.54 2.65
CA LEU A 32 -23.41 11.74 1.62
C LEU A 32 -24.36 10.59 1.26
N SER A 33 -24.61 10.42 -0.04
CA SER A 33 -25.46 9.34 -0.51
C SER A 33 -24.89 7.99 -0.06
N PRO A 34 -25.74 6.98 0.20
CA PRO A 34 -25.28 5.65 0.60
C PRO A 34 -24.27 5.05 -0.39
N LYS A 35 -24.46 5.32 -1.69
CA LYS A 35 -23.55 4.88 -2.77
C LYS A 35 -22.17 5.53 -2.68
N PHE A 36 -22.10 6.83 -2.38
CA PHE A 36 -20.82 7.54 -2.27
C PHE A 36 -20.04 7.09 -1.03
N LYS A 37 -20.72 6.89 0.11
CA LYS A 37 -20.08 6.34 1.32
C LYS A 37 -19.52 4.94 1.07
N ALA A 38 -20.27 4.08 0.37
CA ALA A 38 -19.80 2.75 0.01
C ALA A 38 -18.56 2.82 -0.90
N TRP A 39 -18.54 3.72 -1.89
CA TRP A 39 -17.39 3.93 -2.77
C TRP A 39 -16.12 4.36 -2.01
N MET A 40 -16.26 5.27 -1.04
CA MET A 40 -15.13 5.72 -0.21
C MET A 40 -14.47 4.57 0.57
N ASN A 41 -15.25 3.56 1.00
CA ASN A 41 -14.69 2.38 1.70
C ASN A 41 -13.82 1.51 0.79
N PHE A 42 -13.98 1.59 -0.54
CA PHE A 42 -13.15 0.84 -1.49
C PHE A 42 -11.83 1.56 -1.82
N ILE A 43 -11.73 2.87 -1.57
CA ILE A 43 -10.52 3.65 -1.88
C ILE A 43 -9.27 3.02 -1.22
N PRO A 44 -9.25 2.72 0.09
CA PRO A 44 -8.06 2.15 0.71
C PRO A 44 -7.67 0.80 0.10
N VAL A 45 -8.65 -0.10 -0.07
CA VAL A 45 -8.41 -1.47 -0.57
C VAL A 45 -7.88 -1.45 -2.00
N THR A 46 -8.44 -0.61 -2.88
CA THR A 46 -7.97 -0.49 -4.26
C THR A 46 -6.56 0.10 -4.33
N ILE A 47 -6.24 1.11 -3.50
CA ILE A 47 -4.89 1.68 -3.45
C ILE A 47 -3.88 0.63 -2.99
N PHE A 48 -4.18 -0.11 -1.91
CA PHE A 48 -3.29 -1.19 -1.46
C PHE A 48 -3.11 -2.26 -2.53
N ALA A 49 -4.17 -2.67 -3.23
CA ALA A 49 -4.08 -3.64 -4.30
C ALA A 49 -3.19 -3.15 -5.46
N ALA A 50 -3.37 -1.89 -5.88
CA ALA A 50 -2.56 -1.28 -6.94
C ALA A 50 -1.09 -1.13 -6.52
N LEU A 51 -0.84 -0.79 -5.26
CA LEU A 51 0.51 -0.61 -4.71
C LEU A 51 1.23 -1.96 -4.62
N VAL A 52 0.59 -2.98 -4.05
CA VAL A 52 1.14 -4.34 -4.01
C VAL A 52 1.37 -4.90 -5.42
N ALA A 53 0.44 -4.69 -6.35
CA ALA A 53 0.63 -5.12 -7.73
C ALA A 53 1.81 -4.40 -8.38
N SER A 54 1.95 -3.09 -8.16
CA SER A 54 3.06 -2.31 -8.71
C SER A 54 4.39 -2.77 -8.15
N ASP A 55 4.48 -2.92 -6.83
CA ASP A 55 5.70 -3.40 -6.15
C ASP A 55 6.09 -4.81 -6.61
N VAL A 56 5.12 -5.67 -6.92
CA VAL A 56 5.39 -7.06 -7.36
C VAL A 56 5.78 -7.13 -8.83
N PHE A 57 5.14 -6.37 -9.73
CA PHE A 57 5.35 -6.50 -11.17
C PHE A 57 6.37 -5.53 -11.77
N PHE A 58 6.69 -4.43 -11.09
CA PHE A 58 7.66 -3.44 -11.56
C PHE A 58 8.91 -3.48 -10.69
N VAL A 59 10.02 -3.90 -11.28
CA VAL A 59 11.35 -3.85 -10.68
C VAL A 59 12.22 -2.99 -11.58
N GLU A 60 12.80 -1.92 -11.03
CA GLU A 60 13.66 -0.97 -11.78
C GLU A 60 13.00 -0.39 -13.05
N ASP A 61 11.72 0.02 -12.94
CA ASP A 61 10.91 0.60 -14.02
C ASP A 61 10.69 -0.29 -15.26
N GLN A 62 11.10 -1.56 -15.18
CA GLN A 62 10.86 -2.55 -16.21
C GLN A 62 9.86 -3.62 -15.73
N VAL A 63 8.98 -4.05 -16.63
CA VAL A 63 8.04 -5.13 -16.34
C VAL A 63 8.78 -6.45 -16.42
N SER A 64 9.25 -6.93 -15.27
CA SER A 64 10.00 -8.17 -15.14
C SER A 64 9.05 -9.32 -14.80
N PHE A 65 8.57 -10.02 -15.82
CA PHE A 65 7.85 -11.29 -15.66
C PHE A 65 8.79 -12.49 -15.43
N HIS A 66 10.10 -12.26 -15.44
CA HIS A 66 11.09 -13.29 -15.19
C HIS A 66 11.16 -13.65 -13.71
N LEU A 67 10.69 -14.86 -13.39
CA LEU A 67 10.65 -15.45 -12.05
C LEU A 67 12.01 -15.50 -11.32
N LEU A 68 13.12 -15.42 -12.05
CA LEU A 68 14.49 -15.43 -11.52
C LEU A 68 15.07 -14.02 -11.29
N GLU A 69 14.60 -13.02 -12.02
CA GLU A 69 15.08 -11.64 -11.91
C GLU A 69 14.26 -10.84 -10.88
N ASN A 70 13.00 -11.22 -10.68
CA ASN A 70 12.12 -10.55 -9.75
C ASN A 70 11.92 -11.39 -8.47
N PRO A 71 12.62 -11.05 -7.37
CA PRO A 71 12.55 -11.81 -6.13
C PRO A 71 11.19 -11.71 -5.41
N LEU A 72 10.28 -10.84 -5.86
CA LEU A 72 8.98 -10.61 -5.24
C LEU A 72 7.86 -11.46 -5.87
N LEU A 73 8.04 -11.97 -7.10
CA LEU A 73 6.99 -12.73 -7.81
C LEU A 73 6.64 -14.06 -7.11
N ILE A 74 7.65 -14.86 -6.74
CA ILE A 74 7.40 -16.17 -6.12
C ILE A 74 6.81 -16.01 -4.71
N PRO A 75 7.37 -15.15 -3.83
CA PRO A 75 6.81 -14.90 -2.50
C PRO A 75 5.39 -14.34 -2.54
N SER A 76 5.09 -13.41 -3.44
CA SER A 76 3.74 -12.83 -3.55
C SER A 76 2.69 -13.87 -3.95
N LEU A 77 3.02 -14.81 -4.84
CA LEU A 77 2.14 -15.92 -5.20
C LEU A 77 1.89 -16.86 -4.02
N ILE A 78 2.92 -17.18 -3.24
CA ILE A 78 2.80 -17.99 -2.02
C ILE A 78 1.86 -17.31 -1.02
N VAL A 79 2.06 -16.01 -0.77
CA VAL A 79 1.20 -15.21 0.12
C VAL A 79 -0.24 -15.22 -0.34
N LEU A 80 -0.49 -15.05 -1.64
CA LEU A 80 -1.82 -15.05 -2.22
C LEU A 80 -2.52 -16.39 -1.93
N LEU A 81 -1.84 -17.52 -2.18
CA LEU A 81 -2.38 -18.85 -1.91
C LEU A 81 -2.69 -19.08 -0.42
N VAL A 82 -1.79 -18.69 0.47
CA VAL A 82 -1.97 -18.84 1.92
C VAL A 82 -3.09 -17.93 2.42
N SER A 83 -3.14 -16.68 1.96
CA SER A 83 -4.13 -15.69 2.38
C SER A 83 -5.55 -16.11 2.01
N VAL A 84 -5.74 -16.62 0.78
CA VAL A 84 -7.04 -17.14 0.33
C VAL A 84 -7.51 -18.34 1.16
N LYS A 85 -6.58 -19.24 1.53
CA LYS A 85 -6.93 -20.45 2.30
C LYS A 85 -7.19 -20.16 3.78
N THR A 86 -6.36 -19.34 4.41
CA THR A 86 -6.44 -19.06 5.85
C THR A 86 -7.43 -17.95 6.20
N LYS A 87 -7.74 -17.06 5.24
CA LYS A 87 -8.54 -15.84 5.44
C LYS A 87 -8.09 -15.02 6.66
N ASN A 88 -6.81 -15.13 7.02
CA ASN A 88 -6.24 -14.52 8.21
C ASN A 88 -4.97 -13.75 7.83
N LEU A 89 -4.99 -12.45 8.13
CA LEU A 89 -3.93 -11.51 7.78
C LEU A 89 -2.59 -11.88 8.42
N ILE A 90 -2.58 -12.42 9.64
CA ILE A 90 -1.34 -12.75 10.36
C ILE A 90 -0.58 -13.86 9.62
N TYR A 91 -1.27 -14.91 9.18
CA TYR A 91 -0.65 -15.99 8.40
C TYR A 91 -0.14 -15.49 7.04
N ALA A 92 -0.85 -14.56 6.39
CA ALA A 92 -0.39 -13.95 5.15
C ALA A 92 0.91 -13.15 5.35
N ILE A 93 1.00 -12.36 6.43
CA ILE A 93 2.21 -11.59 6.75
C ILE A 93 3.39 -12.52 7.07
N LEU A 94 3.19 -13.50 7.95
CA LEU A 94 4.26 -14.43 8.34
C LEU A 94 4.79 -15.24 7.16
N THR A 95 3.90 -15.71 6.29
CA THR A 95 4.29 -16.46 5.10
C THR A 95 4.95 -15.57 4.05
N GLY A 96 4.55 -14.31 3.93
CA GLY A 96 5.18 -13.36 3.01
C GLY A 96 6.59 -13.00 3.43
N VAL A 97 6.75 -12.56 4.68
CA VAL A 97 8.09 -12.25 5.22
C VAL A 97 8.97 -13.50 5.21
N GLY A 98 8.41 -14.66 5.61
CA GLY A 98 9.14 -15.92 5.61
C GLY A 98 9.58 -16.37 4.21
N SER A 99 8.71 -16.28 3.21
CA SER A 99 9.05 -16.67 1.83
C SER A 99 10.03 -15.70 1.17
N LEU A 100 9.91 -14.40 1.42
CA LEU A 100 10.88 -13.40 0.98
C LEU A 100 12.26 -13.66 1.59
N PHE A 101 12.31 -13.88 2.90
CA PHE A 101 13.55 -14.17 3.60
C PHE A 101 14.21 -15.45 3.07
N LEU A 102 13.42 -16.51 2.87
CA LEU A 102 13.93 -17.75 2.30
C LEU A 102 14.46 -17.56 0.88
N PHE A 103 13.76 -16.78 0.05
CA PHE A 103 14.20 -16.49 -1.32
C PHE A 103 15.52 -15.73 -1.33
N GLN A 104 15.67 -14.71 -0.48
CA GLN A 104 16.88 -13.90 -0.38
C GLN A 104 18.08 -14.63 0.25
N VAL A 105 17.85 -15.62 1.11
CA VAL A 105 18.93 -16.40 1.73
C VAL A 105 19.46 -17.49 0.78
N LEU A 106 18.62 -17.99 -0.14
CA LEU A 106 18.92 -19.16 -0.97
C LEU A 106 19.47 -18.78 -2.36
N LEU A 107 19.30 -17.53 -2.80
CA LEU A 107 19.69 -16.96 -4.09
C LEU A 107 20.60 -15.75 -3.89
#